data_AF-A0A518CPR8-F1
#
_entry.id   AF-A0A518CPR8-F1
#
_cell.length_a   1.000
_cell.length_b   1.000
_cell.length_c   1.000
_cell.angle_alpha   90.00
_cell.angle_beta   90.00
_cell.angle_gamma   90.00
#
_symmetry.space_group_name_H-M   'P 1'
#
loop_
_entity.id
_entity.type
_entity.pdbx_description
1 polymer ?
#
loop_
_entity_poly.entity_id
_entity_poly.type
_entity_poly.pdbx_seq_one_letter_code
_entity_poly.pdbx_strand_id
1 'polypeptide(L)'
;MFKHPHTIANAPSISEFAMTEEEDVQLTPLSEDYPLHLVSEFKACVIGDMLVYKLGAFITDLNAQLISIDDNQVLMKIGRRRFMPSWSGCEYDRPIEIELSITPVDDSGTHSTARRCQINTCIRPVGWVRNKAGYEQKVRELIRSLKSYFMAD
;
A
#
# COMPACT_ATOMS: atom_id res chain seq x y z
N MET A 1 -19.56 -2.48 58.91
CA MET A 1 -20.45 -2.79 57.78
C MET A 1 -19.68 -2.49 56.51
N PHE A 2 -19.52 -3.48 55.64
CA PHE A 2 -18.39 -3.64 54.74
C PHE A 2 -18.53 -2.93 53.38
N LYS A 3 -17.43 -2.27 52.98
CA LYS A 3 -16.87 -1.97 51.64
C LYS A 3 -17.79 -2.04 50.41
N HIS A 4 -17.86 -0.93 49.66
CA HIS A 4 -18.14 -0.92 48.22
C HIS A 4 -16.94 -1.52 47.45
N PRO A 5 -17.22 -2.48 46.55
CA PRO A 5 -16.74 -2.43 45.17
C PRO A 5 -17.95 -2.74 44.23
N HIS A 6 -18.00 -2.36 42.95
CA HIS A 6 -17.10 -2.80 41.90
C HIS A 6 -17.05 -1.76 40.78
N THR A 7 -15.80 -1.38 40.49
CA THR A 7 -15.28 -0.81 39.26
C THR A 7 -15.95 -1.38 38.01
N ILE A 8 -16.36 -0.48 37.11
CA ILE A 8 -16.63 -0.79 35.71
C ILE A 8 -15.29 -1.19 35.08
N ALA A 9 -15.03 -2.49 35.00
CA ALA A 9 -13.88 -3.04 34.31
C ALA A 9 -14.34 -4.22 33.45
N ASN A 10 -15.02 -3.91 32.35
CA ASN A 10 -15.06 -4.81 31.20
C ASN A 10 -15.42 -4.03 29.93
N ALA A 11 -14.55 -3.08 29.57
CA ALA A 11 -14.39 -2.76 28.16
C ALA A 11 -13.45 -3.83 27.60
N PRO A 12 -13.81 -4.57 26.55
CA PRO A 12 -12.85 -5.43 25.86
C PRO A 12 -11.69 -4.53 25.41
N SER A 13 -10.49 -4.83 25.91
CA SER A 13 -9.27 -4.17 25.50
C SER A 13 -9.12 -4.36 23.99
N ILE A 14 -9.27 -3.26 23.25
CA ILE A 14 -8.88 -3.14 21.83
C ILE A 14 -7.34 -3.14 21.78
N SER A 15 -6.74 -4.25 22.21
CA SER A 15 -5.28 -4.45 22.19
C SER A 15 -4.92 -5.89 21.81
N GLU A 16 -5.87 -6.61 21.22
CA GLU A 16 -5.70 -7.99 20.75
C GLU A 16 -5.84 -8.09 19.21
N PHE A 17 -5.78 -6.96 18.51
CA PHE A 17 -5.37 -6.96 17.11
C PHE A 17 -3.86 -7.11 17.09
N ALA A 18 -3.46 -8.37 16.99
CA ALA A 18 -2.12 -8.84 16.80
C ALA A 18 -1.30 -7.84 15.96
N MET A 19 -0.18 -7.43 16.55
CA MET A 19 1.01 -7.06 15.79
C MET A 19 1.26 -8.20 14.80
N THR A 20 0.74 -8.02 13.59
CA THR A 20 0.96 -8.96 12.51
C THR A 20 2.44 -8.88 12.25
N GLU A 21 3.10 -10.03 12.36
CA GLU A 21 4.50 -10.26 12.05
C GLU A 21 4.92 -9.37 10.88
N GLU A 22 6.11 -8.74 10.97
CA GLU A 22 6.70 -8.01 9.85
C GLU A 22 6.89 -8.98 8.69
N GLU A 23 5.84 -9.16 7.89
CA GLU A 23 5.88 -9.91 6.66
C GLU A 23 6.77 -9.08 5.73
N ASP A 24 8.05 -9.47 5.66
CA ASP A 24 9.05 -8.74 4.90
C ASP A 24 8.52 -8.59 3.48
N VAL A 25 8.47 -7.34 3.01
CA VAL A 25 7.90 -7.03 1.71
C VAL A 25 8.82 -7.64 0.66
N GLN A 26 8.36 -8.72 0.04
CA GLN A 26 9.04 -9.33 -1.08
C GLN A 26 8.93 -8.40 -2.28
N LEU A 27 10.09 -7.88 -2.70
CA LEU A 27 10.26 -7.10 -3.92
C LEU A 27 11.01 -7.96 -4.92
N THR A 28 10.42 -8.17 -6.09
CA THR A 28 11.09 -8.85 -7.20
C THR A 28 11.25 -7.88 -8.37
N PRO A 29 12.38 -7.90 -9.10
CA PRO A 29 12.47 -7.19 -10.36
C PRO A 29 11.46 -7.74 -11.37
N LEU A 30 10.83 -6.87 -12.15
CA LEU A 30 9.90 -7.24 -13.21
C LEU A 30 10.61 -8.06 -14.30
N SER A 31 11.83 -7.69 -14.66
CA SER A 31 12.70 -8.42 -15.59
C SER A 31 14.17 -8.04 -15.42
N GLU A 32 15.07 -8.81 -16.03
CA GLU A 32 16.51 -8.51 -16.05
C GLU A 32 16.84 -7.19 -16.76
N ASP A 33 16.05 -6.84 -17.78
CA ASP A 33 16.21 -5.58 -18.54
C ASP A 33 15.77 -4.35 -17.73
N TYR A 34 14.88 -4.54 -16.76
CA TYR A 34 14.31 -3.47 -15.93
C TYR A 34 14.47 -3.78 -14.43
N PRO A 35 15.71 -3.82 -13.91
CA PRO A 35 15.97 -4.26 -12.53
C PRO A 35 15.43 -3.31 -11.46
N LEU A 36 15.01 -2.10 -11.84
CA LEU A 36 14.43 -1.09 -10.95
C LEU A 36 12.90 -1.05 -11.02
N HIS A 37 12.28 -1.83 -11.89
CA HIS A 37 10.84 -2.03 -11.88
C HIS A 37 10.57 -3.12 -10.87
N LEU A 38 10.12 -2.72 -9.68
CA LEU A 38 9.95 -3.63 -8.56
C LEU A 38 8.49 -3.99 -8.45
N VAL A 39 8.21 -5.28 -8.38
CA VAL A 39 6.86 -5.80 -8.21
C VAL A 39 6.68 -6.40 -6.82
N SER A 40 5.46 -6.29 -6.31
CA SER A 40 5.03 -6.93 -5.08
C SER A 40 3.56 -7.30 -5.20
N GLU A 41 3.19 -8.37 -4.51
CA GLU A 41 1.88 -8.97 -4.60
C GLU A 41 1.36 -9.22 -3.19
N PHE A 42 0.09 -8.91 -2.95
CA PHE A 42 -0.56 -9.20 -1.68
C PHE A 42 -2.06 -9.42 -1.83
N LYS A 43 -2.63 -10.14 -0.87
CA LYS A 43 -4.07 -10.41 -0.79
C LYS A 43 -4.74 -9.34 0.05
N ALA A 44 -5.87 -8.84 -0.43
CA ALA A 44 -6.72 -7.95 0.34
C ALA A 44 -8.16 -8.52 0.35
N CYS A 45 -8.85 -8.31 1.46
CA CYS A 45 -10.29 -8.55 1.55
C CYS A 45 -10.97 -7.19 1.51
N VAL A 46 -11.85 -6.98 0.53
CA VAL A 46 -12.52 -5.70 0.34
C VAL A 46 -14.02 -5.91 0.36
N ILE A 47 -14.71 -5.12 1.18
CA ILE A 47 -16.17 -5.16 1.30
C ILE A 47 -16.76 -4.13 0.32
N GLY A 48 -17.53 -4.60 -0.67
CA GLY A 48 -18.17 -3.72 -1.67
C GLY A 48 -17.21 -2.73 -2.34
N ASP A 49 -17.63 -1.46 -2.43
CA ASP A 49 -16.87 -0.37 -3.08
C ASP A 49 -15.78 0.26 -2.18
N MET A 50 -15.45 -0.35 -1.02
CA MET A 50 -14.44 0.18 -0.09
C MET A 50 -13.05 0.33 -0.71
N LEU A 51 -12.76 -0.38 -1.80
CA LEU A 51 -11.51 -0.26 -2.55
C LEU A 51 -11.25 1.18 -2.98
N VAL A 52 -12.27 1.85 -3.54
CA VAL A 52 -12.15 3.21 -4.08
C VAL A 52 -11.87 4.20 -2.95
N TYR A 53 -12.50 4.01 -1.78
CA TYR A 53 -12.27 4.87 -0.62
C TYR A 53 -10.88 4.68 -0.02
N LYS A 54 -10.42 3.43 0.14
CA LYS A 54 -9.06 3.11 0.65
C LYS A 54 -7.98 3.66 -0.29
N LEU A 55 -8.19 3.50 -1.60
CA LEU A 55 -7.32 4.05 -2.63
C LEU A 55 -7.33 5.59 -2.64
N GLY A 56 -8.51 6.20 -2.52
CA GLY A 56 -8.65 7.65 -2.45
C GLY A 56 -7.97 8.27 -1.24
N ALA A 57 -8.04 7.61 -0.08
CA ALA A 57 -7.31 7.99 1.12
C ALA A 57 -5.80 7.90 0.90
N PHE A 58 -5.31 6.78 0.36
CA PHE A 58 -3.89 6.60 0.01
C PHE A 58 -3.37 7.69 -0.95
N ILE A 59 -4.13 7.99 -2.01
CA ILE A 59 -3.79 9.03 -2.99
C ILE A 59 -3.70 10.40 -2.30
N THR A 60 -4.65 10.71 -1.43
CA THR A 60 -4.71 12.00 -0.73
C THR A 60 -3.53 12.15 0.24
N ASP A 61 -3.27 11.12 1.06
CA ASP A 61 -2.25 11.16 2.10
C ASP A 61 -0.83 11.20 1.53
N LEU A 62 -0.58 10.53 0.41
CA LEU A 62 0.71 10.58 -0.28
C LEU A 62 0.82 11.73 -1.30
N ASN A 63 -0.21 12.57 -1.41
CA ASN A 63 -0.31 13.64 -2.42
C ASN A 63 0.02 13.11 -3.84
N ALA A 64 -0.49 11.92 -4.13
CA ALA A 64 -0.29 11.23 -5.38
C ALA A 64 -1.16 11.84 -6.48
N GLN A 65 -0.66 11.82 -7.70
CA GLN A 65 -1.40 12.18 -8.89
C GLN A 65 -1.95 10.90 -9.53
N LEU A 66 -3.27 10.78 -9.64
CA LEU A 66 -3.91 9.74 -10.44
C LEU A 66 -3.68 10.05 -11.93
N ILE A 67 -3.09 9.09 -12.67
CA ILE A 67 -2.83 9.21 -14.11
C ILE A 67 -3.96 8.58 -14.90
N SER A 68 -4.30 7.33 -14.58
CA SER A 68 -5.42 6.62 -15.21
C SER A 68 -6.04 5.64 -14.22
N ILE A 69 -7.33 5.38 -14.40
CA ILE A 69 -8.09 4.39 -13.67
C ILE A 69 -8.93 3.61 -14.65
N ASP A 70 -8.92 2.30 -14.50
CA ASP A 70 -9.75 1.32 -15.18
C ASP A 70 -10.38 0.41 -14.10
N ASP A 71 -11.32 -0.45 -14.49
CA ASP A 71 -12.07 -1.31 -13.55
C ASP A 71 -11.15 -2.18 -12.69
N ASN A 72 -10.03 -2.63 -13.25
CA ASN A 72 -9.07 -3.52 -12.60
C ASN A 72 -7.66 -2.93 -12.48
N GLN A 73 -7.43 -1.68 -12.94
CA GLN A 73 -6.08 -1.12 -13.02
C GLN A 73 -6.07 0.34 -12.56
N VAL A 74 -5.09 0.70 -11.74
CA VAL A 74 -4.87 2.07 -11.30
C VAL A 74 -3.43 2.45 -11.56
N LEU A 75 -3.23 3.51 -12.33
CA LEU A 75 -1.91 4.10 -12.53
C LEU A 75 -1.84 5.44 -11.82
N MET A 76 -0.87 5.58 -10.93
CA MET A 76 -0.66 6.80 -10.16
C MET A 76 0.82 7.17 -10.10
N LYS A 77 1.08 8.40 -9.70
CA LYS A 77 2.42 8.95 -9.59
C LYS A 77 2.59 9.72 -8.30
N ILE A 78 3.66 9.41 -7.58
CA ILE A 78 3.99 10.03 -6.29
C ILE A 78 5.22 10.90 -6.47
N GLY A 79 5.21 12.10 -5.90
CA GLY A 79 6.32 13.06 -5.93
C GLY A 79 6.27 14.03 -7.11
N ARG A 80 7.03 15.14 -7.02
CA ARG A 80 7.02 16.22 -8.01
C ARG A 80 8.37 16.32 -8.72
N ARG A 81 8.37 16.40 -10.05
CA ARG A 81 9.58 16.71 -10.82
C ARG A 81 9.90 18.20 -10.64
N ARG A 82 10.77 18.56 -9.70
CA ARG A 82 11.24 19.95 -9.59
C ARG A 82 12.13 20.31 -10.79
N PHE A 83 11.98 21.53 -11.30
CA PHE A 83 12.72 22.07 -12.45
C PHE A 83 14.23 22.26 -12.19
N MET A 84 14.69 22.19 -10.95
CA MET A 84 16.12 22.14 -10.61
C MET A 84 16.44 20.85 -9.84
N PRO A 85 17.26 19.95 -10.41
CA PRO A 85 17.66 18.72 -9.75
C PRO A 85 18.82 19.02 -8.79
N SER A 86 18.56 19.72 -7.68
CA SER A 86 19.53 19.74 -6.59
C SER A 86 19.54 18.37 -5.93
N TRP A 87 20.64 17.64 -6.11
CA TRP A 87 20.88 16.34 -5.51
C TRP A 87 21.58 16.41 -4.16
N SER A 88 21.67 17.59 -3.55
CA SER A 88 22.44 17.80 -2.33
C SER A 88 21.59 17.85 -1.05
N GLY A 89 20.45 17.15 -0.96
CA GLY A 89 19.79 17.04 0.36
C GLY A 89 18.32 16.65 0.46
N CYS A 90 17.63 16.31 -0.62
CA CYS A 90 16.24 15.83 -0.51
C CYS A 90 16.04 14.56 -1.34
N GLU A 91 16.37 13.41 -0.74
CA GLU A 91 16.18 12.10 -1.37
C GLU A 91 14.70 11.74 -1.61
N TYR A 92 13.79 12.48 -0.97
CA TYR A 92 12.35 12.23 -0.96
C TYR A 92 11.59 12.65 -2.22
N ASP A 93 12.18 13.48 -3.09
CA ASP A 93 11.40 14.21 -4.10
C ASP A 93 11.45 13.62 -5.51
N ARG A 94 12.04 12.44 -5.69
CA ARG A 94 12.04 11.80 -7.00
C ARG A 94 10.69 11.18 -7.31
N PRO A 95 10.11 11.50 -8.48
CA PRO A 95 8.83 10.95 -8.88
C PRO A 95 8.92 9.44 -9.11
N ILE A 96 7.90 8.72 -8.65
CA ILE A 96 7.73 7.27 -8.81
C ILE A 96 6.35 7.04 -9.41
N GLU A 97 6.27 6.10 -10.35
CA GLU A 97 5.00 5.63 -10.91
C GLU A 97 4.65 4.29 -10.27
N ILE A 98 3.40 4.16 -9.86
CA ILE A 98 2.83 2.97 -9.22
C ILE A 98 1.66 2.53 -10.09
N GLU A 99 1.72 1.28 -10.50
CA GLU A 99 0.67 0.59 -11.22
C GLU A 99 0.11 -0.51 -10.33
N LEU A 100 -1.19 -0.43 -10.05
CA LEU A 100 -1.92 -1.44 -9.29
C LEU A 100 -2.80 -2.20 -10.25
N SER A 101 -2.73 -3.53 -10.22
CA SER A 101 -3.66 -4.43 -10.89
C SER A 101 -4.42 -5.23 -9.85
N ILE A 102 -5.75 -5.13 -9.88
CA ILE A 102 -6.66 -5.73 -8.93
C ILE A 102 -7.36 -6.89 -9.63
N THR A 103 -7.10 -8.10 -9.17
CA THR A 103 -7.72 -9.31 -9.72
C THR A 103 -8.66 -9.89 -8.66
N PRO A 104 -9.97 -10.01 -8.92
CA PRO A 104 -10.87 -10.70 -8.00
C PRO A 104 -10.43 -12.16 -7.87
N VAL A 105 -10.42 -12.67 -6.64
CA VAL A 105 -10.19 -14.10 -6.38
C VAL A 105 -11.56 -14.73 -6.27
N ASP A 106 -11.91 -15.59 -7.24
CA ASP A 106 -13.17 -16.32 -7.23
C ASP A 106 -13.20 -17.30 -6.05
N ASP A 107 -13.83 -16.89 -4.95
CA ASP A 107 -14.29 -17.83 -3.93
C ASP A 107 -15.59 -18.46 -4.46
N SER A 108 -15.49 -19.67 -5.00
CA SER A 108 -16.58 -20.43 -5.64
C SER A 108 -17.67 -20.90 -4.66
N GLY A 109 -17.85 -20.22 -3.53
CA GLY A 109 -18.83 -20.58 -2.52
C GLY A 109 -19.08 -19.42 -1.58
N THR A 110 -20.36 -19.06 -1.46
CA THR A 110 -20.95 -18.10 -0.51
C THR A 110 -21.13 -16.69 -1.07
N HIS A 111 -22.39 -16.22 -1.05
CA HIS A 111 -22.80 -14.83 -1.18
C HIS A 111 -22.22 -13.99 -0.02
N SER A 112 -20.90 -13.83 0.03
CA SER A 112 -20.21 -12.96 0.97
C SER A 112 -20.14 -11.55 0.39
N THR A 113 -20.52 -10.55 1.19
CA THR A 113 -20.38 -9.12 0.88
C THR A 113 -18.91 -8.69 0.81
N ALA A 114 -18.01 -9.49 1.41
CA ALA A 114 -16.58 -9.32 1.34
C ALA A 114 -15.99 -10.13 0.17
N ARG A 115 -15.35 -9.44 -0.78
CA ARG A 115 -14.66 -10.04 -1.92
C ARG A 115 -13.16 -10.06 -1.65
N ARG A 116 -12.53 -11.22 -1.84
CA ARG A 116 -11.07 -11.30 -1.81
C ARG A 116 -10.52 -10.86 -3.17
N CYS A 117 -9.48 -10.05 -3.16
CA CYS A 117 -8.78 -9.64 -4.37
C CYS A 117 -7.26 -9.81 -4.18
N GLN A 118 -6.61 -10.17 -5.28
CA GLN A 118 -5.17 -10.15 -5.43
C GLN A 118 -4.78 -8.77 -5.93
N ILE A 119 -3.88 -8.09 -5.22
CA ILE A 119 -3.34 -6.80 -5.65
C ILE A 119 -1.90 -7.00 -6.08
N ASN A 120 -1.65 -6.77 -7.36
CA ASN A 120 -0.32 -6.74 -7.93
C ASN A 120 0.12 -5.29 -8.05
N THR A 121 1.28 -4.97 -7.51
CA THR A 121 1.85 -3.63 -7.49
C THR A 121 3.12 -3.64 -8.31
N CYS A 122 3.22 -2.79 -9.32
CA CYS A 122 4.44 -2.53 -10.08
C CYS A 122 4.90 -1.09 -9.84
N ILE A 123 6.12 -0.92 -9.34
CA ILE A 123 6.67 0.38 -8.98
C ILE A 123 7.89 0.66 -9.84
N ARG A 124 7.88 1.81 -10.53
CA ARG A 124 8.95 2.23 -11.43
C ARG A 124 9.41 3.65 -11.15
N PRO A 125 10.73 3.91 -11.21
CA PRO A 125 11.25 5.25 -11.01
C PRO A 125 10.97 6.11 -12.24
N VAL A 126 10.63 7.38 -12.04
CA VAL A 126 10.52 8.34 -13.15
C VAL A 126 11.87 9.05 -13.33
N GLY A 127 12.66 8.55 -14.28
CA GLY A 127 13.99 9.07 -14.61
C GLY A 127 15.12 8.26 -13.97
N TRP A 128 16.30 8.88 -13.82
CA TRP A 128 17.50 8.17 -13.38
C TRP A 128 17.53 7.94 -11.87
N VAL A 129 17.88 6.72 -11.43
CA VAL A 129 18.15 6.37 -10.02
C VAL A 129 19.66 6.23 -9.81
N ARG A 130 20.26 7.07 -8.94
CA ARG A 130 21.70 6.94 -8.57
C ARG A 130 21.92 6.18 -7.26
N ASN A 131 20.96 6.21 -6.33
CA ASN A 131 20.99 5.43 -5.08
C ASN A 131 19.94 4.31 -5.17
N LYS A 132 20.38 3.09 -5.54
CA LYS A 132 19.47 1.95 -5.69
C LYS A 132 18.91 1.48 -4.34
N ALA A 133 19.76 1.37 -3.32
CA ALA A 133 19.36 0.94 -1.98
C ALA A 133 18.32 1.89 -1.36
N GLY A 134 18.51 3.20 -1.48
CA GLY A 134 17.54 4.19 -1.02
C GLY A 134 16.21 4.13 -1.78
N TYR A 135 16.26 3.85 -3.08
CA TYR A 135 15.05 3.63 -3.88
C TYR A 135 14.30 2.37 -3.43
N GLU A 136 14.98 1.23 -3.29
CA GLU A 136 14.38 -0.02 -2.83
C GLU A 136 13.75 0.12 -1.43
N GLN A 137 14.44 0.78 -0.50
CA GLN A 137 13.91 1.06 0.83
C GLN A 137 12.62 1.90 0.76
N LYS A 138 12.59 2.94 -0.08
CA LYS A 138 11.40 3.77 -0.29
C LYS A 138 10.25 2.96 -0.91
N VAL A 139 10.54 2.11 -1.88
CA VAL A 139 9.55 1.21 -2.49
C VAL A 139 8.97 0.26 -1.45
N ARG A 140 9.81 -0.26 -0.55
CA ARG A 140 9.39 -1.12 0.55
C ARG A 140 8.42 -0.40 1.49
N GLU A 141 8.74 0.83 1.87
CA GLU A 141 7.88 1.67 2.72
C GLU A 141 6.55 2.00 2.03
N LEU A 142 6.57 2.30 0.73
CA LEU A 142 5.35 2.54 -0.06
C LEU A 142 4.44 1.32 -0.09
N ILE A 143 5.00 0.13 -0.30
CA ILE A 143 4.20 -1.11 -0.31
C ILE A 143 3.68 -1.45 1.09
N ARG A 144 4.46 -1.23 2.15
CA ARG A 144 3.94 -1.38 3.53
C ARG A 144 2.77 -0.45 3.80
N SER A 145 2.90 0.82 3.39
CA SER A 145 1.81 1.78 3.50
C SER A 145 0.61 1.30 2.70
N LEU A 146 0.78 0.92 1.43
CA LEU A 146 -0.30 0.39 0.60
C LEU A 146 -0.99 -0.82 1.27
N LYS A 147 -0.23 -1.82 1.72
CA LYS A 147 -0.74 -2.96 2.48
C LYS A 147 -1.57 -2.51 3.69
N SER A 148 -1.10 -1.53 4.47
CA SER A 148 -1.86 -1.03 5.63
C SER A 148 -3.21 -0.40 5.27
N TYR A 149 -3.32 0.32 4.14
CA TYR A 149 -4.62 0.85 3.69
C TYR A 149 -5.58 -0.26 3.29
N PHE A 150 -5.07 -1.33 2.68
CA PHE A 150 -5.89 -2.45 2.21
C PHE A 150 -6.22 -3.49 3.29
N MET A 151 -5.34 -3.68 4.29
CA MET A 151 -5.50 -4.64 5.39
C MET A 151 -6.13 -4.06 6.66
N ALA A 152 -6.32 -2.74 6.74
CA ALA A 152 -7.12 -2.13 7.81
C ALA A 152 -8.61 -2.47 7.59
N ASP A 153 -9.06 -3.62 8.08
CA ASP A 153 -10.45 -3.99 8.40
C ASP A 153 -10.49 -5.24 9.29
#